data_AF-A0A7G7KRX7-F1
#
_entry.id   AF-A0A7G7KRX7-F1
#
_cell.length_a   1.000
_cell.length_b   1.000
_cell.length_c   1.000
_cell.angle_alpha   90.00
_cell.angle_beta   90.00
_cell.angle_gamma   90.00
#
_symmetry.space_group_name_H-M   'P 1'
#
loop_
_entity.id
_entity.type
_entity.pdbx_description
1 polymer ?
#
loop_
_entity_poly.entity_id
_entity_poly.type
_entity_poly.pdbx_seq_one_letter_code
_entity_poly.pdbx_strand_id
1 'polypeptide(L)'
;MGKTSPPERRELLTLLRQQPRGRANQEREQVETLIQAIERNQPADLSDPTTQELLEGVWELRWSSSKQPYLTVAPWLENLQGLAPSQGKGVNLLRLPGPLGAVAGIAVEAELALDPDRAQRVQVRFRRGGWVGPSLGGRRLQWLQSVQQSFPAWLDITVVDRELRICRGNAGTLFALLRRPELEIDQLIG
;
A
#
# COMPACT_ATOMS: atom_id res chain seq x y z
N MET A 1 9.85 -7.37 -29.55
CA MET A 1 9.01 -6.16 -29.70
C MET A 1 8.31 -5.92 -28.37
N GLY A 2 8.84 -5.01 -27.54
CA GLY A 2 8.32 -4.81 -26.18
C GLY A 2 6.94 -4.17 -26.22
N LYS A 3 5.94 -4.79 -25.57
CA LYS A 3 4.61 -4.18 -25.42
C LYS A 3 4.78 -2.84 -24.70
N THR A 4 4.47 -1.74 -25.38
CA THR A 4 4.42 -0.40 -24.77
C THR A 4 3.38 -0.42 -23.65
N SER A 5 3.70 0.16 -22.49
CA SER A 5 2.72 0.32 -21.40
C SER A 5 1.46 1.03 -21.92
N PRO A 6 0.24 0.58 -21.55
CA PRO A 6 -0.99 1.25 -21.93
C PRO A 6 -0.94 2.76 -21.58
N PRO A 7 -1.50 3.64 -22.43
CA PRO A 7 -1.44 5.08 -22.22
C PRO A 7 -2.03 5.50 -20.87
N GLU A 8 -3.11 4.86 -20.44
CA GLU A 8 -3.81 5.15 -19.17
C GLU A 8 -2.90 4.89 -17.97
N ARG A 9 -2.16 3.78 -17.99
CA ARG A 9 -1.19 3.44 -16.94
C ARG A 9 -0.10 4.49 -16.84
N ARG A 10 0.46 4.92 -17.98
CA ARG A 10 1.53 5.93 -18.00
C ARG A 10 1.04 7.28 -17.48
N GLU A 11 -0.17 7.66 -17.84
CA GLU A 11 -0.82 8.89 -17.37
C GLU A 11 -1.08 8.85 -15.87
N LEU A 12 -1.65 7.75 -15.35
CA LEU A 12 -1.86 7.56 -13.92
C LEU A 12 -0.54 7.64 -13.14
N LEU A 13 0.50 6.93 -13.59
CA LEU A 13 1.82 7.00 -12.96
C LEU A 13 2.39 8.42 -12.93
N THR A 14 2.16 9.20 -13.98
CA THR A 14 2.57 10.60 -14.04
C THR A 14 1.86 11.41 -12.94
N LEU A 15 0.54 11.26 -12.80
CA LEU A 15 -0.24 11.93 -11.77
C LEU A 15 0.18 11.51 -10.35
N LEU A 16 0.44 10.22 -10.12
CA LEU A 16 0.81 9.68 -8.80
C LEU A 16 2.23 10.08 -8.36
N ARG A 17 3.14 10.30 -9.30
CA ARG A 17 4.53 10.71 -9.01
C ARG A 17 4.69 12.22 -8.82
N GLN A 18 3.81 13.02 -9.45
CA GLN A 18 3.91 14.47 -9.38
C GLN A 18 3.36 15.01 -8.06
N GLN A 19 4.29 15.46 -7.21
CA GLN A 19 4.02 15.94 -5.85
C GLN A 19 3.45 14.80 -4.99
N PRO A 20 3.89 14.62 -3.74
CA PRO A 20 3.63 13.39 -2.98
C PRO A 20 2.17 12.93 -2.97
N ARG A 21 1.20 13.88 -2.96
CA ARG A 21 -0.26 13.69 -3.02
C ARG A 21 -1.02 14.89 -3.63
N GLY A 22 -0.36 15.75 -4.38
CA GLY A 22 -0.94 17.03 -4.82
C GLY A 22 -1.75 16.91 -6.10
N ARG A 23 -1.09 16.48 -7.18
CA ARG A 23 -1.68 16.46 -8.52
C ARG A 23 -2.76 15.40 -8.68
N ALA A 24 -2.52 14.18 -8.21
CA ALA A 24 -3.54 13.13 -8.24
C ALA A 24 -4.82 13.48 -7.45
N ASN A 25 -4.71 14.23 -6.35
CA ASN A 25 -5.89 14.68 -5.59
C ASN A 25 -6.64 15.82 -6.26
N GLN A 26 -5.95 16.67 -7.03
CA GLN A 26 -6.56 17.73 -7.84
C GLN A 26 -7.32 17.15 -9.04
N GLU A 27 -6.79 16.08 -9.65
CA GLU A 27 -7.33 15.42 -10.84
C GLU A 27 -8.17 14.18 -10.50
N ARG A 28 -8.98 14.25 -9.44
CA ARG A 28 -9.63 13.08 -8.84
C ARG A 28 -10.48 12.26 -9.83
N GLU A 29 -11.31 12.91 -10.63
CA GLU A 29 -12.19 12.24 -11.61
C GLU A 29 -11.39 11.54 -12.72
N GLN A 30 -10.29 12.17 -13.15
CA GLN A 30 -9.37 11.60 -14.12
C GLN A 30 -8.65 10.38 -13.53
N VAL A 31 -8.16 10.46 -12.30
CA VAL A 31 -7.53 9.33 -11.59
C VAL A 31 -8.49 8.16 -11.47
N GLU A 32 -9.74 8.39 -11.06
CA GLU A 32 -10.75 7.34 -10.94
C GLU A 32 -11.06 6.70 -12.32
N THR A 33 -11.16 7.50 -13.38
CA THR A 33 -11.39 7.02 -14.75
C THR A 33 -10.23 6.15 -15.27
N LEU A 34 -8.99 6.61 -15.05
CA LEU A 34 -7.78 5.88 -15.42
C LEU A 34 -7.68 4.55 -14.68
N ILE A 35 -7.95 4.54 -13.37
CA ILE A 35 -7.99 3.32 -12.57
C ILE A 35 -8.99 2.31 -13.14
N GLN A 36 -10.23 2.75 -13.43
CA GLN A 36 -11.26 1.86 -13.99
C GLN A 36 -10.89 1.31 -15.38
N ALA A 37 -10.18 2.08 -16.20
CA ALA A 37 -9.68 1.58 -17.48
C ALA A 37 -8.59 0.52 -17.27
N ILE A 38 -7.64 0.75 -16.36
CA ILE A 38 -6.55 -0.18 -16.07
C ILE A 38 -7.09 -1.48 -15.46
N GLU A 39 -8.01 -1.41 -14.49
CA GLU A 39 -8.64 -2.59 -13.86
C GLU A 39 -9.34 -3.49 -14.88
N ARG A 40 -9.98 -2.91 -15.90
CA ARG A 40 -10.62 -3.66 -16.99
C ARG A 40 -9.62 -4.31 -17.94
N ASN A 41 -8.51 -3.64 -18.22
CA ASN A 41 -7.52 -4.07 -19.21
C ASN A 41 -6.49 -5.05 -18.64
N GLN A 42 -6.19 -4.94 -17.35
CA GLN A 42 -5.13 -5.71 -16.69
C GLN A 42 -5.52 -6.05 -15.23
N PRO A 43 -6.58 -6.85 -15.02
CA PRO A 43 -6.93 -7.30 -13.68
C PRO A 43 -5.81 -8.16 -13.10
N ALA A 44 -5.50 -7.99 -11.82
CA ALA A 44 -4.61 -8.89 -11.10
C ALA A 44 -5.26 -10.26 -10.90
N ASP A 45 -4.45 -11.30 -10.90
CA ASP A 45 -4.85 -12.67 -10.57
C ASP A 45 -3.88 -13.26 -9.54
N LEU A 46 -4.24 -13.15 -8.27
CA LEU A 46 -3.50 -13.71 -7.13
C LEU A 46 -3.61 -15.24 -7.04
N SER A 47 -4.35 -15.93 -7.92
CA SER A 47 -4.21 -17.38 -8.03
C SER A 47 -2.90 -17.79 -8.72
N ASP A 48 -2.29 -16.87 -9.49
CA ASP A 48 -0.98 -17.02 -10.09
C ASP A 48 0.14 -16.65 -9.08
N PRO A 49 1.04 -17.59 -8.72
CA PRO A 49 2.16 -17.32 -7.82
C PRO A 49 3.06 -16.17 -8.27
N THR A 50 3.24 -15.96 -9.57
CA THR A 50 4.08 -14.87 -10.09
C THR A 50 3.45 -13.50 -9.82
N THR A 51 2.12 -13.43 -9.79
CA THR A 51 1.40 -12.22 -9.39
C THR A 51 1.44 -12.03 -7.87
N GLN A 52 1.39 -13.10 -7.09
CA GLN A 52 1.55 -13.03 -5.62
C GLN A 52 2.92 -12.45 -5.24
N GLU A 53 4.00 -12.87 -5.91
CA GLU A 53 5.35 -12.33 -5.71
C GLU A 53 5.43 -10.82 -5.94
N LEU A 54 4.60 -10.26 -6.82
CA LEU A 54 4.57 -8.82 -7.03
C LEU A 54 4.06 -8.06 -5.81
N LEU A 55 3.23 -8.66 -4.96
CA LEU A 55 2.74 -8.02 -3.73
C LEU A 55 3.83 -7.78 -2.69
N GLU A 56 4.80 -8.68 -2.63
CA GLU A 56 5.91 -8.65 -1.67
C GLU A 56 6.65 -7.32 -1.73
N GLY A 57 6.98 -6.75 -0.57
CA GLY A 57 7.77 -5.53 -0.46
C GLY A 57 7.00 -4.30 0.01
N VAL A 58 7.60 -3.13 -0.21
CA VAL A 58 7.12 -1.85 0.32
C VAL A 58 6.40 -1.03 -0.75
N TRP A 59 5.23 -0.52 -0.37
CA TRP A 59 4.34 0.28 -1.20
C TRP A 59 4.04 1.60 -0.51
N GLU A 60 3.95 2.69 -1.24
CA GLU A 60 3.54 3.99 -0.70
C GLU A 60 2.19 4.41 -1.25
N LEU A 61 1.27 4.78 -0.36
CA LEU A 61 0.00 5.35 -0.72
C LEU A 61 0.20 6.75 -1.33
N ARG A 62 -0.15 6.88 -2.62
CA ARG A 62 -0.09 8.15 -3.36
C ARG A 62 -1.45 8.82 -3.49
N TRP A 63 -2.51 8.03 -3.55
CA TRP A 63 -3.87 8.54 -3.71
C TRP A 63 -4.92 7.60 -3.12
N SER A 64 -6.02 8.17 -2.62
CA SER A 64 -7.21 7.42 -2.17
C SER A 64 -8.50 8.17 -2.51
N SER A 65 -9.58 7.43 -2.79
CA SER A 65 -10.91 8.03 -2.95
C SER A 65 -11.56 8.41 -1.60
N SER A 66 -11.02 7.94 -0.47
CA SER A 66 -11.58 8.29 0.85
C SER A 66 -11.30 9.74 1.21
N LYS A 67 -12.24 10.36 1.93
CA LYS A 67 -12.08 11.69 2.54
C LYS A 67 -11.69 11.62 4.03
N GLN A 68 -11.41 10.43 4.55
CA GLN A 68 -11.16 10.23 5.97
C GLN A 68 -9.81 10.85 6.39
N PRO A 69 -9.75 11.59 7.52
CA PRO A 69 -8.56 12.34 7.94
C PRO A 69 -7.26 11.53 8.03
N TYR A 70 -7.35 10.26 8.44
CA TYR A 70 -6.18 9.40 8.61
C TYR A 70 -5.61 8.87 7.27
N LEU A 71 -6.34 9.04 6.15
CA LEU A 71 -5.86 8.74 4.79
C LEU A 71 -5.42 10.02 4.06
N THR A 72 -5.96 11.18 4.44
CA THR A 72 -5.53 12.52 4.02
C THR A 72 -4.42 13.08 4.91
N VAL A 73 -3.38 12.27 5.14
CA VAL A 73 -2.20 12.72 5.91
C VAL A 73 -1.40 13.75 5.13
N ALA A 74 -0.65 14.57 5.87
CA ALA A 74 0.10 15.68 5.30
C ALA A 74 1.10 15.22 4.22
N PRO A 75 1.35 16.01 3.15
CA PRO A 75 2.20 15.61 2.03
C PRO A 75 3.66 15.29 2.38
N TRP A 76 4.11 15.75 3.55
CA TRP A 76 5.46 15.49 4.07
C TRP A 76 5.56 14.18 4.87
N LEU A 77 4.45 13.46 5.09
CA LEU A 77 4.44 12.14 5.69
C LEU A 77 4.43 11.04 4.63
N GLU A 78 5.26 10.01 4.85
CA GLU A 78 5.19 8.79 4.05
C GLU A 78 4.14 7.86 4.66
N ASN A 79 3.19 7.41 3.84
CA ASN A 79 2.20 6.39 4.22
C ASN A 79 2.58 5.11 3.48
N LEU A 80 3.34 4.26 4.16
CA LEU A 80 3.93 3.05 3.63
C LEU A 80 3.09 1.83 4.03
N GLN A 81 3.08 0.85 3.15
CA GLN A 81 2.48 -0.45 3.36
C GLN A 81 3.53 -1.50 3.02
N GLY A 82 4.04 -2.15 4.05
CA GLY A 82 4.87 -3.34 3.87
C GLY A 82 3.97 -4.56 3.78
N LEU A 83 4.06 -5.31 2.69
CA LEU A 83 3.39 -6.60 2.57
C LEU A 83 4.42 -7.72 2.47
N ALA A 84 4.22 -8.77 3.27
CA ALA A 84 4.87 -10.06 3.11
C ALA A 84 3.84 -11.21 3.19
N PRO A 85 2.97 -11.39 2.17
CA PRO A 85 1.96 -12.45 2.18
C PRO A 85 2.55 -13.86 2.33
N SER A 86 3.74 -14.11 1.80
CA SER A 86 4.47 -15.39 1.99
C SER A 86 4.79 -15.70 3.47
N GLN A 87 4.91 -14.66 4.30
CA GLN A 87 5.11 -14.77 5.74
C GLN A 87 3.80 -14.56 6.53
N GLY A 88 2.69 -14.32 5.84
CA GLY A 88 1.42 -13.95 6.45
C GLY A 88 1.46 -12.62 7.22
N LYS A 89 2.40 -11.72 6.90
CA LYS A 89 2.61 -10.47 7.64
C LYS A 89 2.36 -9.23 6.77
N GLY A 90 1.86 -8.17 7.39
CA GLY A 90 1.71 -6.86 6.79
C GLY A 90 1.83 -5.74 7.81
N VAL A 91 2.14 -4.53 7.34
CA VAL A 91 2.22 -3.35 8.19
C VAL A 91 1.79 -2.10 7.42
N ASN A 92 0.95 -1.27 8.03
CA ASN A 92 0.77 0.11 7.62
C ASN A 92 1.65 0.99 8.50
N LEU A 93 2.50 1.80 7.89
CA LEU A 93 3.44 2.69 8.58
C LEU A 93 3.27 4.11 8.08
N LEU A 94 2.85 5.00 8.96
CA LEU A 94 2.87 6.44 8.73
C LEU A 94 4.13 7.01 9.40
N ARG A 95 5.05 7.60 8.64
CA ARG A 95 6.31 8.11 9.20
C ARG A 95 6.76 9.44 8.61
N LEU A 96 7.62 10.11 9.37
CA LEU A 96 8.43 11.23 8.89
C LEU A 96 9.58 10.72 7.99
N PRO A 97 9.82 11.33 6.82
CA PRO A 97 11.01 11.08 6.02
C PRO A 97 12.26 11.63 6.73
N GLY A 98 13.40 10.97 6.56
CA GLY A 98 14.66 11.43 7.16
C GLY A 98 15.88 10.62 6.72
N PRO A 99 17.08 11.24 6.67
CA PRO A 99 18.30 10.62 6.15
C PRO A 99 18.91 9.53 7.06
N LEU A 100 18.46 9.44 8.32
CA LEU A 100 18.97 8.50 9.33
C LEU A 100 18.00 7.36 9.66
N GLY A 101 17.00 7.12 8.80
CA GLY A 101 15.88 6.23 9.08
C GLY A 101 14.71 6.96 9.76
N ALA A 102 13.58 6.25 9.92
CA ALA A 102 12.35 6.81 10.47
C ALA A 102 12.60 7.42 11.88
N VAL A 103 12.42 8.73 12.03
CA VAL A 103 12.62 9.42 13.32
C VAL A 103 11.49 9.09 14.30
N ALA A 104 10.27 9.01 13.79
CA ALA A 104 9.06 8.63 14.51
C ALA A 104 7.96 8.26 13.50
N GLY A 105 7.09 7.33 13.87
CA GLY A 105 5.94 6.94 13.07
C GLY A 105 4.87 6.21 13.86
N ILE A 106 3.74 5.98 13.20
CA ILE A 106 2.64 5.16 13.69
C ILE A 106 2.62 3.90 12.83
N ALA A 107 2.76 2.74 13.45
CA ALA A 107 2.69 1.45 12.79
C ALA A 107 1.41 0.73 13.21
N VAL A 108 0.83 -0.02 12.26
CA VAL A 108 -0.22 -1.00 12.51
C VAL A 108 0.20 -2.31 11.84
N GLU A 109 0.53 -3.30 12.65
CA GLU A 109 0.86 -4.67 12.25
C GLU A 109 -0.41 -5.45 11.96
N ALA A 110 -0.38 -6.23 10.89
CA ALA A 110 -1.46 -7.09 10.47
C ALA A 110 -0.94 -8.47 10.07
N GLU A 111 -1.80 -9.47 10.21
CA GLU A 111 -1.66 -10.72 9.51
C GLU A 111 -2.38 -10.64 8.17
N LEU A 112 -1.79 -11.27 7.16
CA LEU A 112 -2.31 -11.34 5.80
C LEU A 112 -2.59 -12.80 5.43
N ALA A 113 -3.68 -13.03 4.72
CA ALA A 113 -3.94 -14.32 4.08
C ALA A 113 -4.55 -14.09 2.71
N LEU A 114 -4.08 -14.83 1.70
CA LEU A 114 -4.73 -14.87 0.40
C LEU A 114 -6.03 -15.66 0.51
N ASP A 115 -7.08 -15.16 -0.12
CA ASP A 115 -8.37 -15.84 -0.14
C ASP A 115 -8.38 -16.87 -1.29
N PRO A 116 -8.50 -18.18 -1.00
CA PRO A 116 -8.42 -19.23 -2.02
C PRO A 116 -9.59 -19.19 -3.01
N ASP A 117 -10.73 -18.60 -2.62
CA ASP A 117 -11.95 -18.58 -3.43
C ASP A 117 -12.11 -17.25 -4.19
N ARG A 118 -11.16 -16.31 -4.01
CA ARG A 118 -11.22 -14.95 -4.57
C ARG A 118 -9.84 -14.55 -5.09
N ALA A 119 -9.67 -14.62 -6.40
CA ALA A 119 -8.43 -14.34 -7.12
C ALA A 119 -7.82 -12.94 -6.91
N GLN A 120 -8.48 -12.01 -6.22
CA GLN A 120 -7.92 -10.67 -5.94
C GLN A 120 -7.85 -10.34 -4.45
N ARG A 121 -8.34 -11.22 -3.57
CA ARG A 121 -8.59 -10.84 -2.19
C ARG A 121 -7.44 -11.22 -1.26
N VAL A 122 -7.01 -10.24 -0.48
CA VAL A 122 -6.14 -10.39 0.67
C VAL A 122 -6.94 -10.07 1.92
N GLN A 123 -7.12 -11.07 2.78
CA GLN A 123 -7.68 -10.91 4.10
C GLN A 123 -6.65 -10.21 5.00
N VAL A 124 -7.12 -9.25 5.79
CA VAL A 124 -6.29 -8.43 6.68
C VAL A 124 -6.82 -8.55 8.10
N ARG A 125 -5.92 -8.94 9.01
CA ARG A 125 -6.22 -8.97 10.44
C ARG A 125 -5.24 -8.11 11.22
N PHE A 126 -5.66 -6.92 11.61
CA PHE A 126 -4.87 -6.05 12.47
C PHE A 126 -4.64 -6.69 13.83
N ARG A 127 -3.39 -6.69 14.28
CA ARG A 127 -2.96 -7.33 15.53
C ARG A 127 -2.50 -6.31 16.55
N ARG A 128 -1.62 -5.40 16.13
CA ARG A 128 -0.95 -4.46 17.02
C ARG A 128 -0.81 -3.12 16.35
N GLY A 129 -0.87 -2.04 17.12
CA GLY A 129 -0.70 -0.70 16.61
C GLY A 129 -0.11 0.22 17.66
N GLY A 130 0.60 1.23 17.22
CA GLY A 130 1.18 2.22 18.13
C GLY A 130 2.38 2.93 17.55
N TRP A 131 3.20 3.47 18.44
CA TRP A 131 4.32 4.32 18.08
C TRP A 131 5.56 3.50 17.76
N VAL A 132 6.26 3.88 16.70
CA VAL A 132 7.58 3.37 16.33
C VAL A 132 8.57 4.53 16.25
N GLY A 133 9.74 4.33 16.85
CA GLY A 133 10.80 5.31 16.97
C GLY A 133 12.05 4.94 16.18
N PRO A 134 13.17 5.65 16.45
CA PRO A 134 14.41 5.42 15.75
C PRO A 134 15.02 4.06 16.10
N SER A 135 15.89 3.57 15.22
CA SER A 135 16.71 2.39 15.47
C SER A 135 18.01 2.80 16.18
N LEU A 136 18.26 2.24 17.37
CA LEU A 136 19.47 2.48 18.16
C LEU A 136 20.14 1.12 18.46
N GLY A 137 21.40 0.96 18.04
CA GLY A 137 22.16 -0.28 18.29
C GLY A 137 21.52 -1.54 17.68
N GLY A 138 20.90 -1.43 16.50
CA GLY A 138 20.23 -2.54 15.81
C GLY A 138 18.84 -2.89 16.35
N ARG A 139 18.34 -2.19 17.37
CA ARG A 139 16.98 -2.35 17.90
C ARG A 139 16.11 -1.13 17.62
N ARG A 140 14.91 -1.35 17.12
CA ARG A 140 13.90 -0.30 16.93
C ARG A 140 13.14 -0.07 18.24
N LEU A 141 13.07 1.19 18.67
CA LEU A 141 12.19 1.58 19.77
C LEU A 141 10.73 1.49 19.31
N GLN A 142 9.89 0.77 20.05
CA GLN A 142 8.48 0.61 19.69
C GLN A 142 7.60 0.45 20.91
N TRP A 143 6.41 1.05 20.85
CA TRP A 143 5.35 0.86 21.82
C TRP A 143 4.07 0.51 21.08
N LEU A 144 3.77 -0.79 21.02
CA LEU A 144 2.64 -1.33 20.29
C LEU A 144 1.65 -1.97 21.26
N GLN A 145 0.38 -1.61 21.12
CA GLN A 145 -0.74 -2.19 21.86
C GLN A 145 -1.55 -3.10 20.96
N SER A 146 -2.21 -4.09 21.55
CA SER A 146 -3.11 -4.98 20.81
C SER A 146 -4.28 -4.20 20.23
N VAL A 147 -4.58 -4.44 18.96
CA VAL A 147 -5.74 -3.88 18.26
C VAL A 147 -6.82 -4.95 18.23
N GLN A 148 -7.99 -4.66 18.76
CA GLN A 148 -9.16 -5.52 18.61
C GLN A 148 -9.88 -5.16 17.31
N GLN A 149 -9.75 -6.03 16.31
CA GLN A 149 -10.51 -5.92 15.08
C GLN A 149 -11.92 -6.49 15.29
N SER A 150 -12.94 -5.63 15.24
CA SER A 150 -14.35 -5.99 15.46
C SER A 150 -15.10 -6.42 14.20
N PHE A 151 -14.50 -6.27 13.02
CA PHE A 151 -15.11 -6.62 11.73
C PHE A 151 -14.07 -7.20 10.76
N PRO A 152 -14.46 -8.09 9.84
CA PRO A 152 -13.54 -8.57 8.81
C PRO A 152 -13.03 -7.40 7.95
N ALA A 153 -11.73 -7.36 7.70
CA ALA A 153 -11.10 -6.37 6.84
C ALA A 153 -10.37 -7.12 5.72
N TRP A 154 -10.53 -6.63 4.49
CA TRP A 154 -9.87 -7.19 3.33
C TRP A 154 -9.54 -6.08 2.34
N LEU A 155 -8.60 -6.39 1.45
CA LEU A 155 -8.27 -5.60 0.27
C LEU A 155 -8.42 -6.49 -0.95
N ASP A 156 -9.19 -6.02 -1.93
CA ASP A 156 -9.17 -6.60 -3.26
C ASP A 156 -8.06 -5.89 -4.05
N ILE A 157 -6.96 -6.59 -4.33
CA ILE A 157 -5.87 -6.12 -5.19
C ILE A 157 -6.34 -6.26 -6.64
N THR A 158 -6.77 -5.16 -7.24
CA THR A 158 -7.38 -5.17 -8.57
C THR A 158 -6.34 -5.03 -9.68
N VAL A 159 -5.19 -4.42 -9.40
CA VAL A 159 -4.03 -4.32 -10.30
C VAL A 159 -2.75 -4.39 -9.48
N VAL A 160 -1.77 -5.15 -9.94
CA VAL A 160 -0.41 -5.14 -9.38
C VAL A 160 0.62 -5.39 -10.48
N ASP A 161 1.68 -4.59 -10.49
CA ASP A 161 2.88 -4.82 -11.28
C ASP A 161 4.14 -4.44 -10.46
N ARG A 162 5.30 -4.32 -11.11
CA ARG A 162 6.56 -3.97 -10.42
C ARG A 162 6.58 -2.56 -9.83
N GLU A 163 5.63 -1.73 -10.19
CA GLU A 163 5.63 -0.30 -9.88
C GLU A 163 4.32 0.21 -9.31
N LEU A 164 3.18 -0.27 -9.83
CA LEU A 164 1.85 0.19 -9.50
C LEU A 164 1.08 -0.91 -8.76
N ARG A 165 0.37 -0.53 -7.70
CA ARG A 165 -0.66 -1.35 -7.08
C ARG A 165 -1.94 -0.55 -6.91
N ILE A 166 -3.05 -1.11 -7.35
CA ILE A 166 -4.39 -0.57 -7.14
C ILE A 166 -5.14 -1.58 -6.28
N CYS A 167 -5.83 -1.09 -5.25
CA CYS A 167 -6.67 -1.95 -4.44
C CYS A 167 -7.95 -1.25 -3.96
N ARG A 168 -8.91 -2.09 -3.59
CA ARG A 168 -10.23 -1.70 -3.07
C ARG A 168 -10.40 -2.21 -1.65
N GLY A 169 -10.68 -1.31 -0.72
CA GLY A 169 -11.05 -1.67 0.65
C GLY A 169 -12.46 -2.21 0.76
N ASN A 170 -12.77 -2.87 1.88
CA ASN A 170 -14.09 -3.41 2.20
C ASN A 170 -15.25 -2.41 2.05
N ALA A 171 -15.02 -1.11 2.31
CA ALA A 171 -15.98 -0.03 2.13
C ALA A 171 -16.02 0.56 0.71
N GLY A 172 -15.39 -0.10 -0.27
CA GLY A 172 -15.28 0.37 -1.66
C GLY A 172 -14.27 1.50 -1.87
N THR A 173 -13.48 1.84 -0.86
CA THR A 173 -12.43 2.87 -0.99
C THR A 173 -11.37 2.40 -1.98
N LEU A 174 -11.04 3.26 -2.94
CA LEU A 174 -9.94 3.05 -3.89
C LEU A 174 -8.63 3.54 -3.31
N PHE A 175 -7.56 2.80 -3.58
CA PHE A 175 -6.20 3.17 -3.24
C PHE A 175 -5.30 2.94 -4.45
N ALA A 176 -4.45 3.91 -4.73
CA ALA A 176 -3.37 3.77 -5.70
C ALA A 176 -2.02 3.99 -5.01
N LEU A 177 -1.15 3.00 -5.15
CA LEU A 177 0.14 2.94 -4.48
C LEU A 177 1.28 2.74 -5.47
N LEU A 178 2.44 3.30 -5.14
CA LEU A 178 3.67 3.10 -5.89
C LEU A 178 4.64 2.25 -5.09
N ARG A 179 5.37 1.36 -5.77
CA ARG A 179 6.44 0.56 -5.19
C ARG A 179 7.56 1.48 -4.68
N ARG A 180 8.14 1.13 -3.53
CA ARG A 180 9.34 1.77 -2.96
C ARG A 180 10.50 0.77 -2.97
N PRO A 181 11.15 0.54 -4.14
CA PRO A 181 12.19 -0.50 -4.29
C PRO A 181 13.46 -0.22 -3.47
N GLU A 182 13.64 1.01 -2.99
CA GLU A 182 14.77 1.39 -2.13
C GLU A 182 14.55 1.04 -0.64
N LEU A 183 13.37 0.55 -0.27
CA LEU A 183 13.03 0.15 1.09
C LEU A 183 12.87 -1.36 1.16
N GLU A 184 13.57 -1.97 2.11
CA GLU A 184 13.45 -3.40 2.38
C GLU A 184 12.29 -3.67 3.32
N ILE A 185 11.57 -4.76 3.06
CA ILE A 185 10.39 -5.13 3.84
C ILE A 185 10.73 -5.38 5.32
N ASP A 186 11.88 -5.99 5.60
CA ASP A 186 12.39 -6.26 6.94
C ASP A 186 12.68 -4.98 7.74
N GLN A 187 12.83 -3.84 7.07
CA GLN A 187 12.92 -2.55 7.75
C GLN A 187 11.57 -2.08 8.27
N LEU A 188 10.45 -2.65 7.80
CA LEU A 188 9.10 -2.25 8.16
C LEU A 188 8.42 -3.28 9.06
N ILE A 189 8.62 -4.57 8.79
CA ILE A 189 8.04 -5.66 9.58
C ILE A 189 9.07 -6.22 10.57
N GLY A 190 8.67 -6.35 11.84
CA GLY A 190 9.45 -7.00 12.90
C GLY A 190 9.26 -8.50 12.96
#